data_AF-A0A1B6B8S6-F1
#
_entry.id   AF-A0A1B6B8S6-F1
#
_cell.length_a   1.000
_cell.length_b   1.000
_cell.length_c   1.000
_cell.angle_alpha   90.00
_cell.angle_beta   90.00
_cell.angle_gamma   90.00
#
_symmetry.space_group_name_H-M   'P 1'
#
loop_
_entity.id
_entity.type
_entity.pdbx_description
1 polymer ?
#
loop_
_entity_poly.entity_id
_entity_poly.type
_entity_poly.pdbx_seq_one_letter_code
_entity_poly.pdbx_strand_id
1 'polypeptide(L)'
;MRLKEIERHIYYLQLEDKSIMDQNELMVKMLRKKYGESKSNYLILDITETEVIDHNLICFVLELSKLLAYRPQNLILIDPMERFSRHLAMLHLNGIIESFVNFEAAVSFIKSKSTAAIPV
;
A
#
# COMPACT_ATOMS: atom_id res chain seq x y z
N MET A 1 -12.66 -4.37 -5.56
CA MET A 1 -11.45 -3.52 -5.38
C MET A 1 -11.65 -2.17 -6.08
N ARG A 2 -11.12 -1.08 -5.52
CA ARG A 2 -11.19 0.28 -6.11
C ARG A 2 -9.81 0.96 -6.10
N LEU A 3 -9.30 1.35 -7.27
CA LEU A 3 -8.07 2.11 -7.42
C LEU A 3 -8.38 3.56 -7.82
N LYS A 4 -7.89 4.53 -7.06
CA LYS A 4 -8.06 5.96 -7.33
C LYS A 4 -6.73 6.70 -7.16
N GLU A 5 -6.47 7.66 -8.04
CA GLU A 5 -5.44 8.68 -7.79
C GLU A 5 -6.08 9.81 -6.99
N ILE A 6 -5.57 10.06 -5.78
CA ILE A 6 -6.18 11.01 -4.84
C ILE A 6 -5.44 12.34 -4.78
N GLU A 7 -4.12 12.30 -4.99
CA GLU A 7 -3.25 13.45 -5.16
C GLU A 7 -2.15 13.05 -6.15
N ARG A 8 -1.47 14.05 -6.73
CA ARG A 8 -0.34 13.81 -7.64
C ARG A 8 0.66 12.88 -6.94
N HIS A 9 0.93 11.73 -7.55
CA HIS A 9 1.89 10.73 -7.04
C HIS A 9 1.44 9.87 -5.85
N ILE A 10 0.17 9.94 -5.43
CA ILE A 10 -0.42 9.10 -4.38
C ILE A 10 -1.61 8.31 -4.93
N TYR A 11 -1.48 6.99 -4.94
CA TYR A 11 -2.57 6.08 -5.32
C TYR A 11 -3.19 5.45 -4.08
N TYR A 12 -4.52 5.38 -4.07
CA TYR A 12 -5.31 4.71 -3.05
C TYR A 12 -5.98 3.48 -3.65
N LEU A 13 -5.76 2.32 -3.02
CA LEU A 13 -6.31 1.04 -3.40
C LEU A 13 -7.09 0.46 -2.22
N GLN A 14 -8.42 0.37 -2.35
CA GLN A 14 -9.29 -0.26 -1.37
C GLN A 14 -9.59 -1.70 -1.78
N LEU A 15 -9.37 -2.64 -0.86
CA LEU A 15 -9.76 -4.03 -1.01
C LEU A 15 -11.18 -4.23 -0.47
N GLU A 16 -11.99 -4.94 -1.25
CA GLU A 16 -13.33 -5.39 -0.86
C GLU A 16 -13.25 -6.92 -0.72
N ASP A 17 -13.83 -7.48 0.34
CA ASP A 17 -13.67 -8.87 0.82
C ASP A 17 -13.72 -10.01 -0.21
N LYS A 18 -14.40 -9.80 -1.35
CA LYS A 18 -14.70 -10.86 -2.32
C LYS A 18 -13.74 -10.94 -3.52
N SER A 19 -12.70 -10.13 -3.59
CA SER A 19 -12.05 -9.83 -4.89
C SER A 19 -10.54 -10.06 -5.00
N ILE A 20 -9.87 -10.60 -3.98
CA ILE A 20 -8.40 -10.71 -4.00
C ILE A 20 -7.93 -11.78 -5.00
N MET A 21 -8.58 -12.95 -5.08
CA MET A 21 -8.08 -14.06 -5.93
C MET A 21 -7.98 -13.74 -7.43
N ASP A 22 -9.03 -13.19 -8.04
CA ASP A 22 -9.09 -13.05 -9.50
C ASP A 22 -8.48 -11.74 -10.03
N GLN A 23 -8.25 -10.74 -9.16
CA GLN A 23 -7.85 -9.40 -9.58
C GLN A 23 -6.39 -9.04 -9.26
N ASN A 24 -5.69 -9.87 -8.48
CA ASN A 24 -4.31 -9.60 -8.06
C ASN A 24 -3.34 -9.42 -9.23
N GLU A 25 -3.31 -10.34 -10.20
CA GLU A 25 -2.36 -10.25 -11.32
C GLU A 25 -2.62 -9.03 -12.21
N LEU A 26 -3.89 -8.78 -12.55
CA LEU A 26 -4.27 -7.66 -13.39
C LEU A 26 -3.93 -6.33 -12.69
N MET A 27 -4.21 -6.24 -11.39
CA MET A 27 -3.90 -5.07 -10.59
C MET A 27 -2.40 -4.85 -10.48
N VAL A 28 -1.61 -5.88 -10.17
CA VAL A 28 -0.15 -5.77 -10.12
C VAL A 28 0.42 -5.36 -11.48
N LYS A 29 -0.12 -5.86 -12.60
CA LYS A 29 0.27 -5.44 -13.95
C LYS A 29 -0.10 -3.98 -14.23
N MET A 30 -1.29 -3.54 -13.84
CA MET A 30 -1.73 -2.14 -13.97
C MET A 30 -0.87 -1.20 -13.13
N LEU A 31 -0.61 -1.56 -11.87
CA LEU A 31 0.26 -0.80 -10.98
C LEU A 31 1.70 -0.79 -11.52
N ARG A 32 2.24 -1.91 -12.03
CA ARG A 32 3.55 -1.95 -12.71
C ARG A 32 3.64 -0.95 -13.84
N LYS A 33 2.62 -0.89 -14.70
CA LYS A 33 2.60 0.06 -15.80
C LYS A 33 2.55 1.50 -15.30
N LYS A 34 1.67 1.81 -14.34
CA LYS A 34 1.54 3.15 -13.75
C LYS A 34 2.79 3.61 -13.00
N TYR A 35 3.41 2.75 -12.19
CA TYR A 35 4.62 3.06 -11.43
C TYR A 35 5.89 3.06 -12.28
N GLY A 36 5.95 2.26 -13.35
CA GLY A 36 7.07 2.28 -14.30
C GLY A 36 7.13 3.57 -15.11
N GLU A 37 5.97 4.17 -15.42
CA GLU A 37 5.86 5.40 -16.21
C GLU A 37 5.85 6.68 -15.36
N SER A 38 5.48 6.57 -14.08
CA SER A 38 5.33 7.71 -13.18
C SER A 38 6.43 7.79 -12.12
N LYS A 39 6.87 9.01 -11.80
CA LYS A 39 7.61 9.31 -10.55
C LYS A 39 6.72 9.19 -9.29
N SER A 40 5.63 8.43 -9.32
CA SER A 40 4.72 8.27 -8.18
C SER A 40 5.41 7.59 -7.01
N ASN A 41 5.23 8.13 -5.81
CA ASN A 41 5.99 7.73 -4.62
C ASN A 41 5.15 6.98 -3.58
N TYR A 42 3.82 6.90 -3.66
CA TYR A 42 3.06 6.22 -2.61
C TYR A 42 1.88 5.39 -3.14
N LEU A 43 1.73 4.19 -2.59
CA LEU A 43 0.55 3.33 -2.66
C LEU A 43 -0.03 3.21 -1.26
N ILE A 44 -1.26 3.68 -1.08
CA ILE A 44 -2.05 3.41 0.11
C ILE A 44 -2.93 2.21 -0.20
N LEU A 45 -2.72 1.12 0.52
CA LEU A 45 -3.53 -0.09 0.49
C LEU A 45 -4.45 -0.09 1.70
N ASP A 46 -5.76 -0.07 1.47
CA ASP A 46 -6.78 -0.08 2.51
C ASP A 46 -7.44 -1.45 2.58
N ILE A 47 -7.27 -2.11 3.74
CA ILE A 47 -7.82 -3.44 4.03
C ILE A 47 -8.91 -3.38 5.11
N THR A 48 -9.47 -2.20 5.36
CA THR A 48 -10.50 -1.98 6.38
C THR A 48 -11.74 -2.83 6.12
N GLU A 49 -12.15 -2.96 4.86
CA GLU A 49 -13.29 -3.79 4.43
C GLU A 49 -12.90 -5.26 4.17
N THR A 50 -11.73 -5.69 4.66
CA THR A 50 -11.33 -7.08 4.61
C THR A 50 -11.55 -7.74 5.96
N GLU A 51 -12.47 -8.71 6.03
CA GLU A 51 -12.81 -9.48 7.23
C GLU A 51 -11.70 -10.46 7.59
N VAL A 52 -11.09 -11.12 6.59
CA VAL A 52 -10.13 -12.21 6.80
C VAL A 52 -8.76 -11.88 6.19
N ILE A 53 -7.71 -11.97 7.02
CA ILE A 53 -6.34 -12.02 6.52
C ILE A 53 -6.03 -13.45 6.12
N ASP A 54 -6.10 -13.72 4.82
CA ASP A 54 -5.79 -15.02 4.25
C ASP A 54 -4.42 -15.01 3.54
N HIS A 55 -4.03 -16.18 3.04
CA HIS A 55 -2.80 -16.34 2.28
C HIS A 55 -2.76 -15.46 1.02
N ASN A 56 -3.91 -15.22 0.38
CA ASN A 56 -3.99 -14.46 -0.86
C ASN A 56 -3.70 -12.97 -0.62
N LEU A 57 -4.26 -12.40 0.44
CA LEU A 57 -3.97 -11.03 0.85
C LEU A 57 -2.49 -10.87 1.19
N ILE A 58 -1.92 -11.83 1.92
CA ILE A 58 -0.49 -11.83 2.26
C ILE A 58 0.38 -11.84 1.00
N CYS A 59 0.08 -12.74 0.05
CA CYS A 59 0.77 -12.82 -1.22
C CYS A 59 0.63 -11.53 -2.04
N PHE A 60 -0.55 -10.92 -2.02
CA PHE A 60 -0.78 -9.64 -2.70
C PHE A 60 0.07 -8.51 -2.12
N VAL A 61 0.07 -8.35 -0.79
CA VAL A 61 0.90 -7.36 -0.09
C VAL A 61 2.38 -7.59 -0.38
N LEU A 62 2.83 -8.85 -0.41
CA LEU A 62 4.20 -9.21 -0.78
C LEU A 62 4.54 -8.79 -2.22
N GLU A 63 3.67 -9.07 -3.19
CA GLU A 63 3.90 -8.67 -4.59
C GLU A 63 3.93 -7.15 -4.76
N LEU A 64 3.07 -6.41 -4.05
CA LEU A 64 3.11 -4.95 -4.02
C LEU A 64 4.41 -4.44 -3.39
N SER A 65 4.87 -5.06 -2.31
CA SER A 65 6.13 -4.68 -1.66
C SER A 65 7.33 -4.88 -2.59
N LYS A 66 7.36 -5.98 -3.37
CA LYS A 66 8.41 -6.24 -4.37
C LYS A 66 8.37 -5.24 -5.52
N LEU A 67 7.16 -4.90 -5.98
CA LEU A 67 6.97 -3.88 -7.00
C LEU A 67 7.57 -2.54 -6.57
N LEU A 68 7.43 -2.22 -5.28
CA LEU A 68 7.88 -0.97 -4.69
C LEU A 68 9.26 -1.09 -4.01
N ALA A 69 9.92 -2.26 -4.04
CA ALA A 69 11.15 -2.53 -3.29
C ALA A 69 12.34 -1.65 -3.70
N TYR A 70 12.33 -1.09 -4.91
CA TYR A 70 13.32 -0.09 -5.34
C TYR A 70 13.11 1.28 -4.68
N ARG A 71 12.03 1.48 -3.92
CA ARG A 71 11.70 2.67 -3.14
C ARG A 71 11.00 2.29 -1.82
N PRO A 72 11.76 1.90 -0.78
CA PRO A 72 11.19 1.54 0.53
C PRO A 72 10.33 2.68 1.11
N GLN A 73 9.30 2.35 1.91
CA GLN A 73 8.30 3.26 2.51
C GLN A 73 7.27 3.86 1.54
N ASN A 74 7.25 3.40 0.29
CA ASN A 74 6.25 3.81 -0.70
C ASN A 74 4.96 2.97 -0.62
N LEU A 75 4.93 1.90 0.18
CA LEU A 75 3.72 1.12 0.45
C LEU A 75 3.22 1.44 1.86
N ILE A 76 1.99 1.90 1.94
CA ILE A 76 1.31 2.25 3.17
C ILE A 76 0.09 1.36 3.31
N LEU A 77 -0.08 0.73 4.46
CA LEU A 77 -1.22 -0.12 4.78
C LEU A 77 -2.16 0.63 5.74
N ILE A 78 -3.46 0.62 5.46
CA ILE A 78 -4.49 1.03 6.41
C ILE A 78 -5.11 -0.22 7.00
N ASP A 79 -4.87 -0.42 8.29
CA ASP A 79 -5.34 -1.55 9.08
C ASP A 79 -5.79 -1.07 10.47
N PRO A 80 -7.07 -0.72 10.64
CA PRO A 80 -7.58 -0.10 11.87
C PRO A 80 -7.50 -1.00 13.11
N MET A 81 -7.34 -2.31 12.90
CA MET A 81 -7.32 -3.30 13.98
C MET A 81 -5.92 -3.92 14.19
N GLU A 82 -4.90 -3.40 13.49
CA GLU A 82 -3.51 -3.90 13.53
C GLU A 82 -3.38 -5.42 13.31
N ARG A 83 -4.35 -6.03 12.61
CA ARG A 83 -4.43 -7.47 12.34
C ARG A 83 -3.26 -7.96 11.46
N PHE A 84 -2.72 -7.08 10.63
CA PHE A 84 -1.65 -7.37 9.68
C PHE A 84 -0.25 -7.16 10.28
N SER A 85 -0.14 -6.49 11.43
CA SER A 85 1.14 -6.15 12.08
C SER A 85 2.04 -7.37 12.32
N ARG A 86 1.47 -8.47 12.84
CA ARG A 86 2.18 -9.73 13.05
C ARG A 86 2.70 -10.33 11.75
N HIS A 87 1.92 -10.25 10.68
CA HIS A 87 2.30 -10.74 9.37
C HIS A 87 3.44 -9.91 8.76
N LEU A 88 3.40 -8.58 8.90
CA LEU A 88 4.52 -7.71 8.48
C LEU A 88 5.81 -8.07 9.21
N ALA A 89 5.74 -8.32 10.52
CA ALA A 89 6.90 -8.71 11.32
C ALA A 89 7.47 -10.06 10.88
N MET A 90 6.62 -11.07 10.69
CA MET A 90 7.02 -12.41 10.24
C MET A 90 7.65 -12.40 8.85
N LEU A 91 7.21 -11.48 7.98
CA LEU A 91 7.71 -11.35 6.61
C LEU A 91 8.87 -10.37 6.49
N HIS A 92 9.37 -9.82 7.60
CA HIS A 92 10.41 -8.79 7.63
C HIS A 92 10.08 -7.55 6.78
N LEU A 93 8.79 -7.20 6.69
CA LEU A 93 8.30 -6.02 5.97
C LEU A 93 8.20 -4.77 6.85
N ASN A 94 8.49 -4.89 8.15
CA ASN A 94 8.55 -3.74 9.06
C ASN A 94 9.62 -2.75 8.58
N GLY A 95 9.24 -1.48 8.41
CA GLY A 95 10.12 -0.43 7.87
C GLY A 95 10.21 -0.40 6.34
N ILE A 96 9.67 -1.41 5.65
CA ILE A 96 9.40 -1.38 4.20
C ILE A 96 7.97 -0.89 3.95
N ILE A 97 7.03 -1.38 4.77
CA ILE A 97 5.62 -1.01 4.76
C ILE A 97 5.32 -0.22 6.04
N GLU A 98 4.70 0.94 5.89
CA GLU A 98 4.19 1.74 7.01
C GLU A 98 2.71 1.41 7.22
N SER A 99 2.29 1.20 8.47
CA SER A 99 0.90 0.84 8.80
C SER A 99 0.23 1.95 9.60
N PHE A 100 -1.00 2.29 9.25
CA PHE A 100 -1.80 3.30 9.93
C PHE A 100 -3.20 2.79 10.22
N VAL A 101 -3.83 3.34 11.25
CA VAL A 101 -5.20 2.98 11.64
C VAL A 101 -6.26 3.58 10.72
N ASN A 102 -5.93 4.62 9.95
CA ASN A 102 -6.86 5.29 9.04
C ASN A 102 -6.13 6.01 7.90
N PHE A 103 -6.92 6.49 6.95
CA PHE A 103 -6.47 7.18 5.76
C PHE A 103 -5.85 8.55 6.05
N GLU A 104 -6.44 9.31 6.97
CA GLU A 104 -5.97 10.65 7.32
C GLU A 104 -4.55 10.62 7.90
N ALA A 105 -4.26 9.64 8.76
CA ALA A 105 -2.94 9.45 9.33
C ALA A 105 -1.91 9.06 8.26
N ALA A 106 -2.28 8.16 7.35
CA ALA A 106 -1.44 7.77 6.22
C ALA A 106 -1.09 8.97 5.32
N VAL A 107 -2.09 9.79 4.96
CA VAL A 107 -1.88 10.98 4.13
C VAL A 107 -1.03 12.03 4.84
N SER A 108 -1.28 12.28 6.13
CA SER A 108 -0.48 13.19 6.94
C SER A 108 1.00 12.80 6.96
N PHE A 109 1.28 11.50 7.12
CA PHE A 109 2.62 10.96 7.06
C PHE A 109 3.28 11.21 5.70
N ILE A 110 2.61 10.89 4.59
CA ILE A 110 3.14 11.13 3.22
C ILE A 110 3.50 12.61 3.02
N LYS A 111 2.62 13.50 3.47
CA LYS A 111 2.82 14.96 3.36
C LYS A 111 4.03 15.40 4.17
N SER A 112 4.20 14.89 5.39
CA SER A 112 5.36 15.20 6.23
C SER A 112 6.71 14.79 5.58
N LYS A 113 6.73 13.65 4.88
CA LYS A 113 7.91 13.18 4.13
C LYS A 113 8.22 14.04 2.91
N SER A 114 7.18 14.57 2.26
CA SER A 114 7.32 15.42 1.08
C SER A 114 7.81 16.83 1.43
N THR A 115 7.46 17.35 2.61
CA THR A 115 7.93 18.66 3.09
C THR A 115 9.37 18.65 3.63
N ALA A 116 9.90 17.48 3.99
CA ALA A 116 11.28 17.35 4.51
C ALA A 116 12.37 17.49 3.43
N ALA A 117 11.99 17.62 2.15
CA ALA A 117 12.91 17.67 1.00
C ALA A 117 13.26 19.08 0.50
N ILE A 118 13.08 20.13 1.30
CA ILE A 118 13.55 21.49 0.97
C ILE A 118 14.72 21.85 1.90
N PRO A 119 15.99 21.59 1.51
CA PRO A 119 17.09 22.39 2.00
C PRO A 119 17.00 23.77 1.34
N VAL A 120 16.98 24.81 2.17
CA VAL A 120 17.15 26.21 1.78
C VAL A 120 18.51 26.39 1.12
#